data_AF-A0A667Z046-F1
#
_entry.id   AF-A0A667Z046-F1
#
_cell.length_a   1.000
_cell.length_b   1.000
_cell.length_c   1.000
_cell.angle_alpha   90.00
_cell.angle_beta   90.00
_cell.angle_gamma   90.00
#
_symmetry.space_group_name_H-M   'P 1'
#
loop_
_entity.id
_entity.type
_entity.pdbx_description
1 polymer ?
#
loop_
_entity_poly.entity_id
_entity_poly.type
_entity_poly.pdbx_seq_one_letter_code
_entity_poly.pdbx_strand_id
1 'polypeptide(L)'
;MLWKRAALSGSTFISMRNTRNTSGRGSRRSLAESSGEAPAAESFCPGGMSSFWSLRPALTSLLQASQSASWWTGGPLLCRSMATLNQMHRQGRPKPPAPAPGATFGRPQLKAVVLKTMIRKPKKPNSANRKCARVRLSNGKEAVAFIPGEGHNLQEHNVVLVQGGRTQDLPGVKLTVVRGKYDCAHVVKKKQ
;
A
#
# COMPACT_ATOMS: atom_id res chain seq x y z
N MET A 1 26.84 -47.97 -29.28
CA MET A 1 26.22 -48.63 -28.11
C MET A 1 25.52 -47.55 -27.28
N LEU A 2 24.42 -46.95 -27.74
CA LEU A 2 23.05 -47.48 -27.78
C LEU A 2 22.55 -47.95 -26.41
N TRP A 3 22.15 -47.02 -25.55
CA TRP A 3 21.17 -47.30 -24.49
C TRP A 3 19.84 -46.67 -24.89
N LYS A 4 18.88 -47.54 -25.20
CA LYS A 4 17.49 -47.26 -25.56
C LYS A 4 16.60 -47.40 -24.32
N ARG A 5 15.55 -46.57 -24.30
CA ARG A 5 14.18 -46.80 -23.78
C ARG A 5 13.99 -46.94 -22.26
N ALA A 6 13.10 -46.10 -21.72
CA ALA A 6 11.72 -46.53 -21.43
C ALA A 6 10.80 -45.32 -21.22
N ALA A 7 9.63 -45.36 -21.85
CA ALA A 7 8.52 -44.43 -21.70
C ALA A 7 7.32 -45.22 -21.14
N LEU A 8 6.66 -44.70 -20.10
CA LEU A 8 5.32 -45.07 -19.62
C LEU A 8 4.76 -43.79 -18.95
N SER A 9 3.87 -43.01 -19.59
CA SER A 9 2.40 -43.17 -19.61
C SER A 9 1.77 -43.28 -18.21
N GLY A 10 1.12 -42.21 -17.75
CA GLY A 10 0.40 -42.19 -16.47
C GLY A 10 -0.40 -40.91 -16.27
N SER A 11 -1.45 -40.76 -17.08
CA SER A 11 -2.52 -39.78 -16.88
C SER A 11 -3.35 -40.19 -15.66
N THR A 12 -3.38 -39.36 -14.61
CA THR A 12 -4.43 -39.45 -13.58
C THR A 12 -5.00 -38.07 -13.31
N PHE A 13 -6.05 -37.82 -14.08
CA PHE A 13 -7.05 -36.79 -13.92
C PHE A 13 -7.82 -37.06 -12.60
N ILE A 14 -7.72 -36.18 -11.61
CA ILE A 14 -8.67 -36.17 -10.47
C ILE A 14 -9.45 -34.86 -10.55
N SER A 15 -10.65 -35.01 -11.10
CA SER A 15 -11.71 -34.02 -11.16
C SER A 15 -12.71 -34.29 -10.02
N MET A 16 -13.33 -33.20 -9.57
CA MET A 16 -14.59 -33.11 -8.79
C MET A 16 -14.58 -33.55 -7.32
N ARG A 17 -14.78 -32.56 -6.44
CA ARG A 17 -16.16 -32.19 -6.04
C ARG A 17 -16.26 -30.81 -5.41
N ASN A 18 -17.21 -30.09 -5.96
CA ASN A 18 -17.79 -28.83 -5.55
C ASN A 18 -18.71 -29.07 -4.34
N THR A 19 -18.53 -28.34 -3.25
CA THR A 19 -19.60 -28.13 -2.25
C THR A 19 -19.63 -26.67 -1.84
N ARG A 20 -20.73 -26.04 -2.24
CA ARG A 20 -21.23 -24.74 -1.78
C ARG A 20 -21.30 -24.74 -0.25
N ASN A 21 -20.93 -23.63 0.39
CA ASN A 21 -21.81 -23.09 1.41
C ASN A 21 -21.68 -21.57 1.54
N THR A 22 -22.85 -20.97 1.63
CA THR A 22 -23.19 -19.56 1.64
C THR A 22 -23.35 -19.07 3.08
N SER A 23 -22.68 -17.97 3.44
CA SER A 23 -23.12 -17.00 4.45
C SER A 23 -22.14 -15.82 4.34
N GLY A 24 -22.49 -14.66 3.81
CA GLY A 24 -23.59 -13.84 4.29
C GLY A 24 -23.06 -12.94 5.42
N ARG A 25 -22.41 -11.82 5.05
CA ARG A 25 -22.38 -10.59 5.86
C ARG A 25 -21.84 -9.44 5.01
N GLY A 26 -22.78 -8.64 4.53
CA GLY A 26 -22.49 -7.34 3.94
C GLY A 26 -21.98 -6.38 5.00
N SER A 27 -21.10 -5.48 4.58
CA SER A 27 -21.06 -4.14 5.13
C SER A 27 -20.70 -3.20 3.99
N ARG A 28 -21.74 -2.54 3.49
CA ARG A 28 -21.65 -1.32 2.69
C ARG A 28 -20.86 -0.29 3.51
N ARG A 29 -19.80 0.28 2.95
CA ARG A 29 -19.40 1.64 3.28
C ARG A 29 -19.32 2.43 1.99
N SER A 30 -20.30 3.30 1.89
CA SER A 30 -20.51 4.36 0.92
C SER A 30 -19.26 5.21 0.76
N LEU A 31 -18.90 5.43 -0.51
CA LEU A 31 -18.17 6.59 -0.98
C LEU A 31 -19.01 7.83 -0.67
N ALA A 32 -18.39 8.80 0.01
CA ALA A 32 -18.82 10.18 0.01
C ALA A 32 -17.64 10.99 -0.53
N GLU A 33 -17.94 11.77 -1.55
CA GLU A 33 -17.08 12.57 -2.38
C GLU A 33 -17.52 14.03 -2.17
N SER A 34 -16.60 14.90 -1.76
CA SER A 34 -16.73 16.37 -1.78
C SER A 34 -15.35 16.95 -1.44
N SER A 35 -14.54 17.41 -2.41
CA SER A 35 -14.56 18.73 -3.06
C SER A 35 -14.49 19.90 -2.06
N GLY A 36 -13.44 20.73 -2.16
CA GLY A 36 -13.40 22.04 -1.49
C GLY A 36 -12.00 22.52 -1.18
N GLU A 37 -11.46 23.34 -2.07
CA GLU A 37 -10.19 24.06 -1.98
C GLU A 37 -10.09 24.98 -0.74
N ALA A 38 -8.87 25.18 -0.26
CA ALA A 38 -8.51 26.24 0.68
C ALA A 38 -7.44 27.13 0.05
N PRO A 39 -7.70 28.43 -0.14
CA PRO A 39 -6.64 29.40 -0.32
C PRO A 39 -6.54 30.42 0.84
N ALA A 40 -5.29 30.82 1.02
CA ALA A 40 -4.69 31.89 1.81
C ALA A 40 -5.59 33.02 2.33
N ALA A 41 -5.37 33.39 3.59
CA ALA A 41 -5.76 34.69 4.15
C ALA A 41 -4.48 35.51 4.44
N GLU A 42 -4.45 36.70 3.86
CA GLU A 42 -3.44 37.74 4.04
C GLU A 42 -3.67 38.56 5.33
N SER A 43 -2.59 39.23 5.71
CA SER A 43 -2.42 40.31 6.69
C SER A 43 -3.54 41.35 6.81
N PHE A 44 -3.79 41.86 8.03
CA PHE A 44 -3.61 43.27 8.44
C PHE A 44 -4.10 43.51 9.89
N CYS A 45 -3.27 44.16 10.71
CA CYS A 45 -3.69 44.99 11.86
C CYS A 45 -3.58 46.46 11.39
N PRO A 46 -4.31 47.48 11.93
CA PRO A 46 -4.23 47.88 13.34
C PRO A 46 -5.46 48.61 13.96
N GLY A 47 -5.45 48.74 15.29
CA GLY A 47 -5.68 49.98 16.06
C GLY A 47 -7.05 50.70 16.05
N GLY A 48 -7.60 50.89 17.27
CA GLY A 48 -8.08 52.21 17.71
C GLY A 48 -9.53 52.33 18.20
N MET A 49 -9.66 52.70 19.49
CA MET A 49 -10.66 53.64 20.07
C MET A 49 -12.14 53.19 20.03
N SER A 50 -13.05 53.48 20.97
CA SER A 50 -13.10 54.20 22.24
C SER A 50 -14.53 53.98 22.78
N SER A 51 -14.67 53.83 24.10
CA SER A 51 -15.82 54.25 24.95
C SER A 51 -17.25 54.20 24.38
N PHE A 52 -18.15 53.47 25.04
CA PHE A 52 -19.41 54.08 25.52
C PHE A 52 -20.00 53.25 26.68
N TRP A 53 -20.43 53.97 27.70
CA TRP A 53 -20.84 53.50 29.02
C TRP A 53 -22.29 53.01 29.08
N SER A 54 -22.53 52.14 30.08
CA SER A 54 -23.81 51.86 30.78
C SER A 54 -24.87 51.08 29.97
N LEU A 55 -25.64 50.15 30.52
CA LEU A 55 -26.16 50.01 31.88
C LEU A 55 -26.09 48.56 32.41
N ARG A 56 -25.85 48.43 33.71
CA ARG A 56 -26.30 47.33 34.59
C ARG A 56 -27.48 47.87 35.40
N PRO A 57 -28.50 47.06 35.81
CA PRO A 57 -28.38 46.22 37.02
C PRO A 57 -29.17 44.87 36.94
N ALA A 58 -28.63 43.76 37.46
CA ALA A 58 -28.80 43.17 38.80
C ALA A 58 -29.95 42.13 38.89
N LEU A 59 -29.72 41.11 39.75
CA LEU A 59 -30.54 39.91 40.08
C LEU A 59 -30.24 38.71 39.15
N THR A 60 -29.85 37.51 39.60
CA THR A 60 -30.03 36.86 40.90
C THR A 60 -28.98 35.75 41.10
N SER A 61 -28.89 35.32 42.34
CA SER A 61 -27.89 34.51 43.06
C SER A 61 -27.79 33.01 42.73
N LEU A 62 -26.66 32.44 43.20
CA LEU A 62 -26.44 31.04 43.64
C LEU A 62 -26.34 29.96 42.55
N LEU A 63 -25.11 29.51 42.26
CA LEU A 63 -24.60 28.24 42.84
C LEU A 63 -23.14 28.03 42.43
N GLN A 64 -22.24 28.19 43.40
CA GLN A 64 -20.85 27.78 43.30
C GLN A 64 -20.78 26.31 43.69
N ALA A 65 -20.76 25.41 42.71
CA ALA A 65 -20.36 24.03 42.93
C ALA A 65 -18.91 23.88 42.46
N SER A 66 -18.01 23.87 43.45
CA SER A 66 -16.65 23.37 43.30
C SER A 66 -16.69 21.94 42.76
N GLN A 67 -16.37 21.76 41.48
CA GLN A 67 -15.93 20.47 40.99
C GLN A 67 -14.41 20.55 40.91
N SER A 68 -13.77 20.31 42.06
CA SER A 68 -12.42 19.78 42.08
C SER A 68 -12.48 18.43 41.36
N ALA A 69 -12.27 18.47 40.04
CA ALA A 69 -11.98 17.28 39.26
C ALA A 69 -10.65 16.74 39.78
N SER A 70 -10.75 15.87 40.78
CA SER A 70 -9.67 15.01 41.23
C SER A 70 -9.25 14.16 40.04
N TRP A 71 -8.15 14.52 39.38
CA TRP A 71 -7.55 13.77 38.27
C TRP A 71 -6.96 12.41 38.71
N TRP A 72 -7.36 11.93 39.88
CA TRP A 72 -6.79 10.80 40.61
C TRP A 72 -7.96 9.97 41.17
N THR A 73 -8.86 9.52 40.31
CA THR A 73 -9.64 8.30 40.59
C THR A 73 -9.37 7.34 39.45
N GLY A 74 -8.62 6.28 39.77
CA GLY A 74 -8.12 5.29 38.82
C GLY A 74 -9.24 4.75 37.95
N GLY A 75 -9.16 5.04 36.65
CA GLY A 75 -9.86 4.25 35.65
C GLY A 75 -9.42 2.79 35.79
N PRO A 76 -10.34 1.82 35.62
CA PRO A 76 -9.98 0.42 35.77
C PRO A 76 -8.88 0.13 34.77
N LEU A 77 -7.72 -0.23 35.32
CA LEU A 77 -6.69 -0.93 34.59
C LEU A 77 -7.41 -2.10 33.91
N LEU A 78 -7.52 -2.04 32.58
CA LEU A 78 -7.91 -3.18 31.76
C LEU A 78 -6.79 -4.22 31.92
N CYS A 79 -6.78 -4.89 33.07
CA CYS A 79 -5.98 -6.08 33.28
C CYS A 79 -6.56 -7.08 32.29
N ARG A 80 -5.79 -7.33 31.23
CA ARG A 80 -6.05 -8.34 30.22
C ARG A 80 -6.30 -9.65 30.97
N SER A 81 -7.56 -10.05 31.13
CA SER A 81 -7.90 -11.34 31.71
C SER A 81 -7.20 -12.41 30.88
N MET A 82 -6.37 -13.21 31.52
CA MET A 82 -5.73 -14.33 30.85
C MET A 82 -6.82 -15.29 30.38
N ALA A 83 -6.70 -15.74 29.12
CA ALA A 83 -7.61 -16.73 28.57
C ALA A 83 -7.58 -17.98 29.44
N THR A 84 -8.76 -18.55 29.72
CA THR A 84 -8.84 -19.74 30.57
C THR A 84 -8.26 -20.96 29.85
N LEU A 85 -7.79 -21.97 30.60
CA LEU A 85 -7.27 -23.22 30.02
C LEU A 85 -8.30 -23.87 29.08
N ASN A 86 -9.58 -23.86 29.43
CA ASN A 86 -10.67 -24.37 28.59
C ASN A 86 -10.86 -23.55 27.30
N GLN A 87 -10.69 -22.22 27.35
CA GLN A 87 -10.71 -21.38 26.15
C GLN A 87 -9.53 -21.70 25.23
N MET A 88 -8.33 -21.86 25.79
CA MET A 88 -7.14 -22.24 25.03
C MET A 88 -7.25 -23.65 24.43
N HIS A 89 -7.78 -24.62 25.19
CA HIS A 89 -7.99 -25.98 24.71
C HIS A 89 -8.99 -26.03 23.55
N ARG A 90 -10.08 -25.24 23.61
CA ARG A 90 -11.09 -25.15 22.53
C ARG A 90 -10.58 -24.42 21.29
N GLN A 91 -9.81 -23.35 21.45
CA GLN A 91 -9.30 -22.54 20.35
C GLN A 91 -8.07 -23.16 19.69
N GLY A 92 -7.33 -23.99 20.42
CA GLY A 92 -6.09 -24.57 19.96
C GLY A 92 -5.00 -23.50 19.73
N ARG A 93 -3.92 -23.91 19.07
CA ARG A 93 -2.84 -22.98 18.73
C ARG A 93 -3.33 -22.02 17.63
N PRO A 94 -3.16 -20.70 17.78
CA PRO A 94 -3.53 -19.77 16.72
C PRO A 94 -2.66 -20.06 15.49
N LYS A 95 -3.32 -20.34 14.37
CA LYS A 95 -2.62 -20.55 13.09
C LYS A 95 -2.09 -19.21 12.59
N PRO A 96 -0.82 -19.13 12.14
CA PRO A 96 -0.32 -17.92 11.52
C PRO A 96 -1.15 -17.59 10.27
N PRO A 97 -1.41 -16.30 9.98
CA PRO A 97 -2.09 -15.91 8.76
C PRO A 97 -1.29 -16.32 7.52
N ALA A 98 -1.98 -16.67 6.44
CA ALA A 98 -1.32 -17.01 5.19
C ALA A 98 -0.55 -15.80 4.60
N PRO A 99 0.61 -16.02 3.98
CA PRO A 99 1.39 -14.93 3.37
C PRO A 99 0.62 -14.32 2.19
N ALA A 100 0.54 -12.99 2.16
CA ALA A 100 -0.06 -12.28 1.04
C ALA A 100 0.80 -12.41 -0.24
N PRO A 101 0.20 -12.60 -1.42
CA PRO A 101 0.95 -12.67 -2.66
C PRO A 101 1.67 -11.35 -2.94
N GLY A 102 2.92 -11.44 -3.42
CA GLY A 102 3.73 -10.27 -3.77
C GLY A 102 3.23 -9.51 -4.99
N ALA A 103 4.00 -8.51 -5.43
CA ALA A 103 3.68 -7.67 -6.59
C ALA A 103 3.49 -8.47 -7.89
N THR A 104 4.12 -9.64 -7.98
CA THR A 104 4.05 -10.55 -9.13
C THR A 104 2.96 -11.62 -8.96
N PHE A 105 2.07 -11.49 -7.97
CA PHE A 105 0.96 -12.43 -7.71
C PHE A 105 1.41 -13.89 -7.53
N GLY A 106 2.53 -14.11 -6.83
CA GLY A 106 3.10 -15.44 -6.59
C GLY A 106 3.88 -16.04 -7.77
N ARG A 107 4.02 -15.32 -8.90
CA ARG A 107 4.80 -15.75 -10.06
C ARG A 107 6.24 -15.18 -9.99
N PRO A 108 7.26 -15.84 -10.57
CA PRO A 108 8.63 -15.33 -10.54
C PRO A 108 8.79 -14.07 -11.42
N GLN A 109 8.31 -14.14 -12.67
CA GLN A 109 8.32 -13.02 -13.61
C GLN A 109 6.98 -12.92 -14.36
N LEU A 110 6.73 -11.74 -14.93
CA LEU A 110 5.58 -11.43 -15.76
C LEU A 110 6.02 -10.74 -17.04
N LYS A 111 5.39 -11.11 -18.17
CA LYS A 111 5.43 -10.32 -19.39
C LYS A 111 4.58 -9.06 -19.21
N ALA A 112 5.08 -7.93 -19.71
CA ALA A 112 4.38 -6.66 -19.67
C ALA A 112 4.64 -5.84 -20.94
N VAL A 113 3.73 -4.91 -21.23
CA VAL A 113 3.86 -3.92 -22.31
C VAL A 113 4.08 -2.55 -21.68
N VAL A 114 5.03 -1.77 -22.18
CA VAL A 114 5.30 -0.42 -21.71
C VAL A 114 4.21 0.53 -22.23
N LEU A 115 3.60 1.28 -21.31
CA LEU A 115 2.64 2.34 -21.64
C LEU A 115 3.36 3.67 -21.82
N LYS A 116 4.21 4.04 -20.86
CA LYS A 116 4.95 5.29 -20.87
C LYS A 116 6.23 5.19 -20.05
N THR A 117 7.32 5.74 -20.56
CA THR A 117 8.57 5.92 -19.80
C THR A 117 8.51 7.22 -18.99
N MET A 118 8.97 7.18 -17.74
CA MET A 118 8.93 8.34 -16.85
C MET A 118 10.10 8.34 -15.88
N ILE A 119 10.51 9.53 -15.45
CA ILE A 119 11.56 9.70 -14.45
C ILE A 119 10.89 10.05 -13.12
N ARG A 120 11.27 9.33 -12.05
CA ARG A 120 10.79 9.61 -10.70
C ARG A 120 11.94 10.02 -9.79
N LYS A 121 11.68 10.98 -8.92
CA LYS A 121 12.62 11.38 -7.85
C LYS A 121 12.51 10.39 -6.69
N PRO A 122 13.64 10.00 -6.07
CA PRO A 122 13.66 9.13 -4.89
C PRO A 122 13.13 9.86 -3.65
N LYS A 123 12.90 9.11 -2.58
CA LYS A 123 12.69 9.69 -1.25
C LYS A 123 13.96 10.42 -0.77
N LYS A 124 13.80 11.50 0.00
CA LYS A 124 14.86 12.09 0.83
C LYS A 124 15.42 10.97 1.74
N PRO A 125 16.73 10.78 1.92
CA PRO A 125 17.88 11.69 1.75
C PRO A 125 18.51 11.76 0.36
N ASN A 126 18.08 10.91 -0.57
CA ASN A 126 18.73 10.77 -1.87
C ASN A 126 18.19 11.82 -2.87
N SER A 127 19.02 12.25 -3.82
CA SER A 127 18.64 13.16 -4.90
C SER A 127 19.18 12.62 -6.23
N ALA A 128 18.34 11.96 -7.00
CA ALA A 128 18.72 11.40 -8.31
C ALA A 128 17.51 11.31 -9.24
N ASN A 129 17.77 11.06 -10.52
CA ASN A 129 16.74 10.78 -11.51
C ASN A 129 16.67 9.27 -11.73
N ARG A 130 15.63 8.61 -11.20
CA ARG A 130 15.44 7.16 -11.38
C ARG A 130 14.56 6.89 -12.59
N LYS A 131 15.06 6.11 -13.54
CA LYS A 131 14.35 5.74 -14.77
C LYS A 131 13.32 4.66 -14.47
N CYS A 132 12.06 4.94 -14.77
CA CYS A 132 10.93 4.05 -14.53
C CYS A 132 10.06 3.92 -15.79
N ALA A 133 9.21 2.91 -15.83
CA ALA A 133 8.18 2.76 -16.84
C ALA A 133 6.83 2.43 -16.19
N ARG A 134 5.75 3.03 -16.67
CA ARG A 134 4.40 2.50 -16.49
C ARG A 134 4.25 1.32 -17.43
N VAL A 135 3.90 0.16 -16.89
CA VAL A 135 3.77 -1.08 -17.63
C VAL A 135 2.41 -1.70 -17.37
N ARG A 136 1.80 -2.27 -18.40
CA ARG A 136 0.61 -3.10 -18.30
C ARG A 136 1.06 -4.56 -18.24
N LEU A 137 0.83 -5.20 -17.10
CA LEU A 137 1.17 -6.61 -16.90
C LEU A 137 0.23 -7.50 -17.72
N SER A 138 0.68 -8.71 -18.04
CA SER A 138 -0.17 -9.76 -18.63
C SER A 138 -1.44 -10.06 -17.83
N ASN A 139 -1.46 -9.77 -16.52
CA ASN A 139 -2.63 -9.88 -15.66
C ASN A 139 -3.64 -8.73 -15.84
N GLY A 140 -3.41 -7.81 -16.80
CA GLY A 140 -4.25 -6.64 -17.08
C GLY A 140 -4.01 -5.43 -16.18
N LYS A 141 -3.34 -5.61 -15.04
CA LYS A 141 -3.04 -4.53 -14.08
C LYS A 141 -1.92 -3.63 -14.56
N GLU A 142 -2.07 -2.34 -14.33
CA GLU A 142 -1.03 -1.35 -14.53
C GLU A 142 -0.15 -1.22 -13.29
N ALA A 143 1.15 -1.18 -13.49
CA ALA A 143 2.12 -1.00 -12.42
C ALA A 143 3.30 -0.16 -12.90
N VAL A 144 4.09 0.32 -11.96
CA VAL A 144 5.34 1.02 -12.25
C VAL A 144 6.49 0.08 -12.02
N ALA A 145 7.34 -0.07 -13.04
CA ALA A 145 8.55 -0.87 -13.00
C ALA A 145 9.80 0.02 -13.05
N PHE A 146 10.81 -0.33 -12.25
CA PHE A 146 12.12 0.30 -12.28
C PHE A 146 12.97 -0.29 -13.40
N ILE A 147 13.72 0.55 -14.11
CA ILE A 147 14.64 0.12 -15.17
C ILE A 147 16.07 0.15 -14.62
N PRO A 148 16.73 -1.00 -14.41
CA PRO A 148 18.08 -1.04 -13.87
C PRO A 148 19.14 -0.69 -14.92
N GLY A 149 20.31 -0.29 -14.44
CA GLY A 149 21.47 0.07 -15.25
C GLY A 149 21.43 1.47 -15.83
N GLU A 150 22.39 1.74 -16.71
CA GLU A 150 22.56 3.03 -17.37
C GLU A 150 21.96 3.02 -18.78
N GLY A 151 21.17 4.07 -19.09
CA GLY A 151 20.52 4.19 -20.40
C GLY A 151 19.42 3.13 -20.65
N HIS A 152 18.39 3.45 -21.43
CA HIS A 152 17.46 2.44 -21.95
C HIS A 152 16.92 2.92 -23.30
N ASN A 153 16.59 1.97 -24.18
CA ASN A 153 15.95 2.20 -25.47
C ASN A 153 14.45 1.83 -25.45
N LEU A 154 13.84 1.82 -24.26
CA LEU A 154 12.42 1.51 -24.12
C LEU A 154 11.57 2.67 -24.62
N GLN A 155 10.64 2.33 -25.49
CA GLN A 155 9.61 3.22 -26.01
C GLN A 155 8.24 2.68 -25.59
N GLU A 156 7.19 3.43 -25.91
CA GLU A 156 5.82 2.97 -25.74
C GLU A 156 5.57 1.73 -26.61
N HIS A 157 4.70 0.82 -26.15
CA HIS A 157 4.39 -0.47 -26.77
C HIS A 157 5.50 -1.53 -26.79
N ASN A 158 6.71 -1.21 -26.34
CA ASN A 158 7.75 -2.21 -26.17
C ASN A 158 7.33 -3.28 -25.15
N VAL A 159 7.72 -4.51 -25.42
CA VAL A 159 7.50 -5.67 -24.58
C VAL A 159 8.69 -5.86 -23.66
N VAL A 160 8.41 -6.07 -22.37
CA VAL A 160 9.44 -6.26 -21.34
C VAL A 160 9.11 -7.42 -20.41
N LEU A 161 10.15 -8.02 -19.83
CA LEU A 161 10.02 -8.98 -18.76
C LEU A 161 10.23 -8.27 -17.42
N VAL A 162 9.30 -8.46 -16.50
CA VAL A 162 9.31 -7.81 -15.19
C VAL A 162 9.40 -8.87 -14.11
N GLN A 163 10.26 -8.63 -13.12
CA GLN A 163 10.43 -9.48 -11.95
C GLN A 163 10.05 -8.74 -10.66
N GLY A 164 9.78 -9.51 -9.61
CA GLY A 164 9.58 -8.96 -8.27
C GLY A 164 10.88 -8.34 -7.76
N GLY A 165 10.82 -7.09 -7.30
CA GLY A 165 11.98 -6.38 -6.78
C GLY A 165 11.61 -4.99 -6.29
N ARG A 166 11.69 -4.77 -4.98
CA ARG A 166 11.42 -3.44 -4.41
C ARG A 166 12.62 -2.54 -4.65
N THR A 167 12.40 -1.41 -5.32
CA THR A 167 13.37 -0.33 -5.36
C THR A 167 13.29 0.45 -4.06
N GLN A 168 14.36 0.43 -3.25
CA GLN A 168 14.37 0.97 -1.90
C GLN A 168 14.12 2.49 -1.88
N ASP A 169 14.58 3.17 -2.92
CA ASP A 169 14.50 4.62 -3.08
C ASP A 169 13.11 5.14 -3.45
N LEU A 170 12.36 4.34 -4.23
CA LEU A 170 11.12 4.79 -4.85
C LEU A 170 9.92 4.21 -4.09
N PRO A 171 9.05 5.06 -3.51
CA PRO A 171 7.82 4.58 -2.90
C PRO A 171 6.90 3.97 -3.97
N GLY A 172 6.31 2.82 -3.65
CA GLY A 172 5.34 2.14 -4.51
C GLY A 172 5.93 1.35 -5.69
N VAL A 173 7.24 1.40 -5.95
CA VAL A 173 7.88 0.65 -7.05
C VAL A 173 8.38 -0.70 -6.53
N LYS A 174 7.58 -1.75 -6.77
CA LYS A 174 7.83 -3.13 -6.31
C LYS A 174 8.27 -4.09 -7.42
N LEU A 175 8.43 -3.56 -8.62
CA LEU A 175 8.72 -4.32 -9.83
C LEU A 175 9.98 -3.76 -10.49
N THR A 176 10.81 -4.66 -11.00
CA THR A 176 12.05 -4.32 -11.71
C THR A 176 12.04 -4.99 -13.07
N VAL A 177 12.46 -4.27 -14.12
CA VAL A 177 12.60 -4.81 -15.46
C VAL A 177 13.87 -5.67 -15.55
N VAL A 178 13.76 -6.84 -16.17
CA VAL A 178 14.90 -7.73 -16.45
C VAL A 178 15.63 -7.25 -17.70
N ARG A 179 16.96 -7.11 -17.61
CA ARG A 179 17.80 -6.76 -18.76
C ARG A 179 18.19 -8.00 -19.55
N GLY A 180 18.38 -7.83 -20.87
CA GLY A 180 18.75 -8.91 -21.77
C GLY A 180 17.58 -9.76 -22.27
N LYS A 181 16.33 -9.28 -22.13
CA LYS A 181 15.13 -10.01 -22.54
C LYS A 181 14.09 -9.10 -23.21
N TYR A 182 13.46 -9.62 -24.27
CA TYR A 182 12.57 -8.87 -25.16
C TYR A 182 13.27 -7.59 -25.65
N ASP A 183 12.60 -6.43 -25.61
CA ASP A 183 13.13 -5.17 -26.15
C ASP A 183 14.12 -4.49 -25.19
N CYS A 184 14.34 -5.06 -24.01
CA CYS A 184 15.37 -4.62 -23.06
C CYS A 184 16.73 -5.23 -23.39
N ALA A 185 17.51 -4.55 -24.24
CA ALA A 185 18.89 -4.91 -24.51
C ALA A 185 19.80 -4.82 -23.27
N HIS A 186 20.93 -5.52 -23.32
CA HIS A 186 21.99 -5.47 -22.32
C HIS A 186 22.61 -4.06 -22.24
N VAL A 187 23.18 -3.73 -21.08
CA VAL A 187 23.88 -2.46 -20.90
C VAL A 187 25.23 -2.53 -21.63
N VAL A 188 25.45 -1.63 -22.57
CA VAL A 188 26.72 -1.52 -23.29
C VAL A 188 27.73 -0.83 -22.38
N LYS A 189 28.85 -1.52 -22.08
CA LYS A 189 29.98 -0.91 -21.36
C LYS A 189 30.66 0.08 -22.29
N LYS A 190 30.74 1.34 -21.88
CA LYS A 190 31.61 2.31 -22.55
C LYS A 190 33.05 2.06 -22.07
N LYS A 191 34.01 1.91 -22.99
CA LYS A 191 35.42 2.01 -22.63
C LYS A 191 35.65 3.45 -22.17
N GLN A 192 36.00 3.61 -20.89
CA GLN A 192 36.42 4.90 -20.35
C GLN A 192 37.82 5.24 -20.82
#